data_AF-A0A517TJL2-F1
#
_entry.id   AF-A0A517TJL2-F1
#
_cell.length_a   1.000
_cell.length_b   1.000
_cell.length_c   1.000
_cell.angle_alpha   90.00
_cell.angle_beta   90.00
_cell.angle_gamma   90.00
#
_symmetry.space_group_name_H-M   'P 1'
#
loop_
_entity.id
_entity.type
_entity.pdbx_description
1 polymer ?
#
loop_
_entity_poly.entity_id
_entity_poly.type
_entity_poly.pdbx_seq_one_letter_code
_entity_poly.pdbx_strand_id
1 'polypeptide(L)'
;MNRTHRDSLSHPAGPLCARLAATVAALLALAAPSSASMIFDDGGVHNVTTEIAGNALVRDHPTDGWTEVYVGPTGSITGDALVEDLSELHLNGGSVGRDVLAADLAWVFVNNGASVGRFLRTADFSRAWINGGEVLGTLGAQGDSWVEVRGGTFGDALVATDEGVLVIYGANFAIDGNPVPPGPIAAGGQLTGTLRYNVPIDNEVEATGNGLVILVQTPIIPEPATALLLITIASCGLAMRR
;
A
#
# COMPACT_ATOMS: atom_id res chain seq x y z
N MET A 1 -63.70 28.07 57.02
CA MET A 1 -64.01 26.77 56.38
C MET A 1 -64.16 27.03 54.89
N ASN A 2 -63.17 26.66 54.08
CA ASN A 2 -63.27 26.67 52.62
C ASN A 2 -62.34 25.59 52.06
N ARG A 3 -62.93 24.44 51.74
CA ARG A 3 -62.34 23.37 50.94
C ARG A 3 -63.07 23.39 49.61
N THR A 4 -62.34 23.47 48.50
CA THR A 4 -62.72 22.97 47.17
C THR A 4 -61.53 23.21 46.25
N HIS A 5 -60.78 22.17 45.88
CA HIS A 5 -61.01 21.19 44.80
C HIS A 5 -60.04 21.52 43.65
N ARG A 6 -58.85 20.91 43.68
CA ARG A 6 -57.92 20.91 42.55
C ARG A 6 -58.24 19.69 41.71
N ASP A 7 -58.93 19.90 40.60
CA ASP A 7 -59.11 18.86 39.59
C ASP A 7 -57.81 18.73 38.78
N SER A 8 -57.14 17.61 39.01
CA SER A 8 -55.96 17.16 38.28
C SER A 8 -56.41 16.51 36.97
N LEU A 9 -56.37 17.27 35.87
CA LEU A 9 -56.53 16.73 34.52
C LEU A 9 -55.22 16.04 34.08
N SER A 10 -55.08 14.76 34.42
CA SER A 10 -54.08 13.89 33.82
C SER A 10 -54.61 13.34 32.50
N HIS A 11 -54.21 13.94 31.38
CA HIS A 11 -54.43 13.32 30.06
C HIS A 11 -53.39 12.21 29.84
N PRO A 12 -53.82 10.96 29.59
CA PRO A 12 -52.89 9.90 29.20
C PRO A 12 -52.36 10.21 27.80
N ALA A 13 -51.05 10.42 27.69
CA ALA A 13 -50.36 10.43 26.40
C ALA A 13 -50.60 9.08 25.71
N GLY A 14 -51.37 9.10 24.62
CA GLY A 14 -51.76 7.89 23.89
C GLY A 14 -50.57 7.18 23.23
N PRO A 15 -50.68 5.88 22.93
CA PRO A 15 -49.60 5.02 22.42
C PRO A 15 -49.17 5.30 20.97
N LEU A 16 -49.53 6.46 20.40
CA LEU A 16 -49.23 6.83 19.02
C LEU A 16 -47.80 7.34 18.83
N CYS A 17 -47.19 7.98 19.84
CA CYS A 17 -45.77 8.41 19.77
C CYS A 17 -44.77 7.23 19.82
N ALA A 18 -45.12 6.13 20.48
CA ALA A 18 -44.23 4.96 20.59
C ALA A 18 -44.17 4.13 19.30
N ARG A 19 -45.23 4.18 18.46
CA ARG A 19 -45.26 3.45 17.20
C ARG A 19 -44.51 4.15 16.07
N LEU A 20 -44.46 5.50 16.07
CA LEU A 20 -43.70 6.26 15.07
C LEU A 20 -42.18 6.15 15.26
N ALA A 21 -41.70 6.07 16.50
CA ALA A 21 -40.28 5.90 16.80
C ALA A 21 -39.73 4.51 16.41
N ALA A 22 -40.56 3.47 16.53
CA ALA A 22 -40.17 2.10 16.15
C ALA A 22 -40.08 1.92 14.62
N THR A 23 -40.89 2.64 13.83
CA THR A 23 -40.85 2.54 12.36
C THR A 23 -39.67 3.31 11.74
N VAL A 24 -39.26 4.43 12.33
CA VAL A 24 -38.06 5.18 11.88
C VAL A 24 -36.75 4.46 12.28
N ALA A 25 -36.71 3.81 13.44
CA ALA A 25 -35.57 2.99 13.85
C ALA A 25 -35.44 1.70 13.01
N ALA A 26 -36.54 1.11 12.55
CA ALA A 26 -36.53 -0.05 11.65
C ALA A 26 -36.16 0.32 10.20
N LEU A 27 -36.36 1.58 9.78
CA LEU A 27 -35.96 2.06 8.45
C LEU A 27 -34.49 2.54 8.40
N LEU A 28 -33.90 2.88 9.55
CA LEU A 28 -32.45 3.17 9.70
C LEU A 28 -31.59 1.93 9.96
N ALA A 29 -32.19 0.74 10.03
CA ALA A 29 -31.49 -0.54 10.20
C ALA A 29 -31.16 -1.24 8.86
N LEU A 30 -31.24 -0.53 7.73
CA LEU A 30 -31.09 -1.11 6.39
C LEU A 30 -29.69 -0.86 5.82
N ALA A 31 -29.00 -1.99 5.64
CA ALA A 31 -27.69 -2.19 5.04
C ALA A 31 -26.49 -1.69 5.88
N ALA A 32 -26.13 -2.47 6.91
CA ALA A 32 -24.70 -2.64 7.14
C ALA A 32 -24.11 -3.12 5.80
N PRO A 33 -23.10 -2.45 5.23
CA PRO A 33 -22.51 -2.89 3.98
C PRO A 33 -21.99 -4.30 4.23
N SER A 34 -22.62 -5.29 3.60
CA SER A 34 -21.95 -6.57 3.43
C SER A 34 -20.70 -6.24 2.62
N SER A 35 -19.53 -6.30 3.23
CA SER A 35 -18.27 -6.14 2.51
C SER A 35 -18.27 -7.15 1.38
N ALA A 36 -18.59 -6.70 0.17
CA ALA A 36 -18.73 -7.55 -0.97
C ALA A 36 -17.32 -7.80 -1.47
N SER A 37 -16.83 -9.02 -1.28
CA SER A 37 -15.57 -9.40 -1.90
C SER A 37 -15.77 -9.45 -3.42
N MET A 38 -14.89 -8.77 -4.16
CA MET A 38 -14.81 -8.90 -5.61
C MET A 38 -13.79 -9.99 -5.95
N ILE A 39 -14.15 -10.88 -6.87
CA ILE A 39 -13.27 -11.96 -7.33
C ILE A 39 -13.00 -11.71 -8.81
N PHE A 40 -11.72 -11.68 -9.17
CA PHE A 40 -11.22 -11.63 -10.54
C PHE A 40 -10.47 -12.95 -10.79
N ASP A 41 -11.11 -13.86 -11.52
CA ASP A 41 -10.61 -15.21 -11.75
C ASP A 41 -10.89 -15.72 -13.16
N ASP A 42 -10.94 -14.82 -14.15
CA ASP A 42 -11.39 -15.10 -15.52
C ASP A 42 -10.28 -15.04 -16.58
N GLY A 43 -9.01 -14.88 -16.18
CA GLY A 43 -7.88 -14.74 -17.11
C GLY A 43 -7.91 -13.42 -17.88
N GLY A 44 -8.80 -12.49 -17.48
CA GLY A 44 -9.01 -11.23 -18.13
C GLY A 44 -8.15 -10.09 -17.55
N VAL A 45 -8.32 -8.92 -18.16
CA VAL A 45 -7.71 -7.67 -17.71
C VAL A 45 -8.80 -6.75 -17.17
N HIS A 46 -8.66 -6.33 -15.91
CA HIS A 46 -9.65 -5.55 -15.20
C HIS A 46 -9.12 -4.18 -14.79
N ASN A 47 -9.98 -3.17 -14.88
CA ASN A 47 -9.66 -1.81 -14.46
C ASN A 47 -10.57 -1.38 -13.31
N VAL A 48 -10.01 -1.25 -12.11
CA VAL A 48 -10.68 -0.70 -10.93
C VAL A 48 -10.53 0.81 -10.99
N THR A 49 -11.59 1.48 -11.44
CA THR A 49 -11.67 2.95 -11.55
C THR A 49 -12.60 3.58 -10.51
N THR A 50 -13.27 2.74 -9.73
CA THR A 50 -14.19 3.10 -8.64
C THR A 50 -13.85 2.30 -7.39
N GLU A 51 -14.58 2.57 -6.30
CA GLU A 51 -14.45 1.81 -5.07
C GLU A 51 -15.00 0.38 -5.21
N ILE A 52 -14.21 -0.59 -4.73
CA ILE A 52 -14.61 -1.94 -4.37
C ILE A 52 -14.75 -1.97 -2.85
N ALA A 53 -16.00 -2.04 -2.38
CA ALA A 53 -16.31 -2.10 -0.97
C ALA A 53 -16.06 -3.51 -0.41
N GLY A 54 -14.87 -3.74 0.13
CA GLY A 54 -14.47 -5.01 0.71
C GLY A 54 -13.09 -5.47 0.20
N ASN A 55 -12.90 -6.78 0.16
CA ASN A 55 -11.67 -7.37 -0.32
C ASN A 55 -11.72 -7.61 -1.83
N ALA A 56 -10.56 -7.69 -2.47
CA ALA A 56 -10.39 -8.19 -3.82
C ALA A 56 -9.56 -9.49 -3.77
N LEU A 57 -10.02 -10.52 -4.46
CA LEU A 57 -9.25 -11.71 -4.77
C LEU A 57 -8.93 -11.70 -6.26
N VAL A 58 -7.65 -11.82 -6.60
CA VAL A 58 -7.15 -11.90 -7.97
C VAL A 58 -6.43 -13.24 -8.10
N ARG A 59 -6.92 -14.14 -8.95
CA ARG A 59 -6.35 -15.47 -9.15
C ARG A 59 -6.45 -15.89 -10.60
N ASP A 60 -5.73 -16.93 -10.98
CA ASP A 60 -5.76 -17.40 -12.37
C ASP A 60 -7.13 -18.01 -12.72
N HIS A 61 -7.42 -18.05 -14.02
CA HIS A 61 -8.51 -18.90 -14.52
C HIS A 61 -7.93 -20.26 -14.91
N PRO A 62 -8.55 -21.39 -14.50
CA PRO A 62 -8.01 -22.72 -14.74
C PRO A 62 -7.69 -23.07 -16.20
N THR A 63 -8.31 -22.37 -17.16
CA THR A 63 -8.10 -22.59 -18.60
C THR A 63 -7.61 -21.37 -19.36
N ASP A 64 -7.83 -20.17 -18.84
CA ASP A 64 -7.74 -18.94 -19.65
C ASP A 64 -6.49 -18.11 -19.31
N GLY A 65 -5.71 -18.56 -18.32
CA GLY A 65 -4.42 -17.98 -17.96
C GLY A 65 -4.52 -17.05 -16.76
N TRP A 66 -3.51 -16.18 -16.62
CA TRP A 66 -3.40 -15.26 -15.50
C TRP A 66 -4.41 -14.12 -15.60
N THR A 67 -4.88 -13.63 -14.44
CA THR A 67 -5.76 -12.47 -14.36
C THR A 67 -4.93 -11.23 -14.02
N GLU A 68 -5.21 -10.10 -14.67
CA GLU A 68 -4.54 -8.83 -14.37
C GLU A 68 -5.54 -7.80 -13.84
N VAL A 69 -5.22 -7.14 -12.73
CA VAL A 69 -6.04 -6.08 -12.15
C VAL A 69 -5.27 -4.78 -12.03
N TYR A 70 -5.82 -3.72 -12.60
CA TYR A 70 -5.25 -2.37 -12.57
C TYR A 70 -6.10 -1.46 -11.69
N VAL A 71 -5.54 -0.98 -10.58
CA VAL A 71 -6.20 0.00 -9.69
C VAL A 71 -5.69 1.40 -10.06
N GLY A 72 -6.52 2.14 -10.80
CA GLY A 72 -6.19 3.47 -11.28
C GLY A 72 -6.28 4.55 -10.20
N PRO A 73 -5.95 5.82 -10.51
CA PRO A 73 -5.88 6.91 -9.52
C PRO A 73 -7.15 7.20 -8.72
N THR A 74 -8.31 6.81 -9.25
CA THR A 74 -9.61 6.96 -8.59
C THR A 74 -10.18 5.64 -8.07
N GLY A 75 -9.49 4.53 -8.34
CA GLY A 75 -9.86 3.21 -7.88
C GLY A 75 -9.43 2.97 -6.44
N SER A 76 -10.26 2.25 -5.69
CA SER A 76 -9.92 1.84 -4.34
C SER A 76 -10.46 0.44 -4.04
N ILE A 77 -9.71 -0.34 -3.28
CA ILE A 77 -10.15 -1.57 -2.62
C ILE A 77 -10.14 -1.25 -1.13
N THR A 78 -11.30 -1.20 -0.47
CA THR A 78 -11.34 -0.71 0.92
C THR A 78 -10.77 -1.70 1.94
N GLY A 79 -10.74 -2.98 1.59
CA GLY A 79 -10.22 -4.09 2.40
C GLY A 79 -8.85 -4.55 1.93
N ASP A 80 -8.70 -5.86 1.82
CA ASP A 80 -7.46 -6.52 1.38
C ASP A 80 -7.47 -6.78 -0.12
N ALA A 81 -6.30 -6.80 -0.74
CA ALA A 81 -6.09 -7.38 -2.05
C ALA A 81 -5.24 -8.64 -1.91
N LEU A 82 -5.83 -9.79 -2.18
CA LEU A 82 -5.14 -11.09 -2.24
C LEU A 82 -4.90 -11.43 -3.71
N VAL A 83 -3.65 -11.65 -4.07
CA VAL A 83 -3.20 -11.99 -5.42
C VAL A 83 -2.55 -13.38 -5.34
N GLU A 84 -3.09 -14.32 -6.10
CA GLU A 84 -2.68 -15.74 -6.07
C GLU A 84 -2.32 -16.22 -7.48
N ASP A 85 -1.61 -17.35 -7.52
CA ASP A 85 -1.20 -18.03 -8.75
C ASP A 85 -0.37 -17.11 -9.67
N LEU A 86 -0.50 -17.26 -10.98
CA LEU A 86 0.26 -16.45 -11.95
C LEU A 86 -0.30 -15.02 -12.14
N SER A 87 -1.18 -14.55 -11.26
CA SER A 87 -1.93 -13.30 -11.46
C SER A 87 -1.18 -12.04 -11.05
N GLU A 88 -1.67 -10.90 -11.55
CA GLU A 88 -1.02 -9.61 -11.36
C GLU A 88 -1.95 -8.55 -10.77
N LEU A 89 -1.40 -7.75 -9.85
CA LEU A 89 -2.01 -6.53 -9.35
C LEU A 89 -1.13 -5.31 -9.61
N HIS A 90 -1.68 -4.33 -10.31
CA HIS A 90 -1.03 -3.06 -10.64
C HIS A 90 -1.70 -1.91 -9.89
N LEU A 91 -1.05 -1.33 -8.89
CA LEU A 91 -1.50 -0.12 -8.22
C LEU A 91 -0.91 1.13 -8.91
N ASN A 92 -1.72 1.77 -9.75
CA ASN A 92 -1.35 2.89 -10.62
C ASN A 92 -1.97 4.21 -10.15
N GLY A 93 -1.75 4.55 -8.88
CA GLY A 93 -2.29 5.75 -8.24
C GLY A 93 -3.47 5.49 -7.31
N GLY A 94 -4.09 4.30 -7.36
CA GLY A 94 -5.21 3.94 -6.48
C GLY A 94 -4.77 3.41 -5.12
N SER A 95 -5.73 3.00 -4.31
CA SER A 95 -5.47 2.57 -2.92
C SER A 95 -5.98 1.17 -2.60
N VAL A 96 -5.21 0.42 -1.80
CA VAL A 96 -5.70 -0.73 -1.04
C VAL A 96 -5.74 -0.33 0.43
N GLY A 97 -6.92 -0.39 1.04
CA GLY A 97 -7.20 0.21 2.34
C GLY A 97 -6.55 -0.51 3.51
N ARG A 98 -6.21 -1.79 3.37
CA ARG A 98 -5.62 -2.59 4.43
C ARG A 98 -4.39 -3.34 3.95
N ASP A 99 -4.53 -4.58 3.49
CA ASP A 99 -3.39 -5.45 3.24
C ASP A 99 -3.28 -5.83 1.76
N VAL A 100 -2.06 -5.91 1.22
CA VAL A 100 -1.76 -6.55 -0.07
C VAL A 100 -0.96 -7.81 0.20
N LEU A 101 -1.51 -8.95 -0.21
CA LEU A 101 -0.90 -10.26 -0.05
C LEU A 101 -0.71 -10.89 -1.43
N ALA A 102 0.52 -11.23 -1.79
CA ALA A 102 0.85 -11.97 -3.00
C ALA A 102 1.37 -13.35 -2.63
N ALA A 103 0.75 -14.40 -3.15
CA ALA A 103 1.09 -15.80 -2.91
C ALA A 103 1.15 -16.59 -4.23
N ASP A 104 1.82 -17.74 -4.20
CA ASP A 104 1.82 -18.74 -5.25
C ASP A 104 2.20 -18.23 -6.66
N LEU A 105 3.35 -17.54 -6.79
CA LEU A 105 3.89 -16.96 -8.04
C LEU A 105 3.26 -15.61 -8.47
N ALA A 106 2.43 -14.99 -7.63
CA ALA A 106 1.72 -13.75 -7.95
C ALA A 106 2.65 -12.53 -8.03
N TRP A 107 2.27 -11.55 -8.86
CA TRP A 107 3.05 -10.34 -9.09
C TRP A 107 2.30 -9.07 -8.64
N VAL A 108 3.00 -8.18 -7.94
CA VAL A 108 2.46 -6.90 -7.49
C VAL A 108 3.34 -5.74 -7.94
N PHE A 109 2.72 -4.71 -8.52
CA PHE A 109 3.40 -3.48 -8.93
C PHE A 109 2.80 -2.29 -8.17
N VAL A 110 3.61 -1.61 -7.37
CA VAL A 110 3.22 -0.37 -6.69
C VAL A 110 3.91 0.80 -7.37
N ASN A 111 3.11 1.63 -8.06
CA ASN A 111 3.60 2.76 -8.83
C ASN A 111 3.27 4.10 -8.14
N ASN A 112 3.80 5.19 -8.70
CA ASN A 112 3.65 6.53 -8.13
C ASN A 112 2.18 6.89 -7.86
N GLY A 113 1.94 7.44 -6.67
CA GLY A 113 0.62 7.87 -6.21
C GLY A 113 -0.24 6.76 -5.61
N ALA A 114 0.17 5.48 -5.70
CA ALA A 114 -0.56 4.40 -5.06
C ALA A 114 -0.35 4.37 -3.54
N SER A 115 -1.34 3.84 -2.80
CA SER A 115 -1.21 3.64 -1.35
C SER A 115 -1.63 2.24 -0.91
N VAL A 116 -0.87 1.62 -0.01
CA VAL A 116 -1.23 0.38 0.70
C VAL A 116 -1.35 0.68 2.19
N GLY A 117 -2.47 0.28 2.78
CA GLY A 117 -2.91 0.74 4.09
C GLY A 117 -2.11 0.25 5.30
N ARG A 118 -1.66 -1.00 5.33
CA ARG A 118 -0.95 -1.55 6.48
C ARG A 118 0.24 -2.41 6.09
N PHE A 119 0.06 -3.47 5.32
CA PHE A 119 1.23 -4.25 4.86
C PHE A 119 1.11 -4.69 3.41
N LEU A 120 2.27 -4.77 2.75
CA LEU A 120 2.46 -5.49 1.51
C LEU A 120 3.39 -6.65 1.79
N ARG A 121 2.92 -7.88 1.58
CA ARG A 121 3.73 -9.09 1.77
C ARG A 121 3.68 -9.99 0.55
N THR A 122 4.85 -10.45 0.12
CA THR A 122 5.00 -11.52 -0.88
C THR A 122 5.38 -12.83 -0.19
N ALA A 123 4.83 -13.94 -0.66
CA ALA A 123 5.12 -15.30 -0.22
C ALA A 123 5.21 -16.25 -1.43
N ASP A 124 5.81 -17.43 -1.25
CA ASP A 124 5.70 -18.57 -2.18
C ASP A 124 6.03 -18.21 -3.65
N PHE A 125 7.29 -17.84 -3.91
CA PHE A 125 7.80 -17.45 -5.24
C PHE A 125 7.16 -16.20 -5.87
N SER A 126 6.31 -15.48 -5.13
CA SER A 126 5.70 -14.22 -5.57
C SER A 126 6.71 -13.09 -5.67
N ARG A 127 6.32 -12.03 -6.38
CA ARG A 127 7.19 -10.88 -6.64
C ARG A 127 6.47 -9.56 -6.43
N ALA A 128 7.20 -8.57 -5.91
CA ALA A 128 6.70 -7.20 -5.90
C ALA A 128 7.76 -6.19 -6.40
N TRP A 129 7.30 -5.18 -7.12
CA TRP A 129 8.11 -4.03 -7.53
C TRP A 129 7.51 -2.74 -6.99
N ILE A 130 8.25 -2.06 -6.13
CA ILE A 130 7.88 -0.77 -5.54
C ILE A 130 8.65 0.33 -6.29
N ASN A 131 7.99 0.92 -7.29
CA ASN A 131 8.54 2.00 -8.10
C ASN A 131 8.28 3.39 -7.49
N GLY A 132 7.34 3.46 -6.54
CA GLY A 132 6.90 4.67 -5.87
C GLY A 132 5.71 4.37 -4.95
N GLY A 133 4.91 5.39 -4.66
CA GLY A 133 3.72 5.25 -3.81
C GLY A 133 4.06 5.20 -2.32
N GLU A 134 3.11 4.73 -1.53
CA GLU A 134 3.20 4.66 -0.07
C GLU A 134 2.73 3.29 0.43
N VAL A 135 3.54 2.65 1.28
CA VAL A 135 3.12 1.48 2.08
C VAL A 135 3.16 1.92 3.53
N LEU A 136 1.98 2.15 4.12
CA LEU A 136 1.86 2.80 5.43
C LEU A 136 2.37 1.98 6.61
N GLY A 137 2.67 0.69 6.43
CA GLY A 137 3.30 -0.12 7.46
C GLY A 137 4.41 -1.00 6.88
N THR A 138 4.35 -2.31 7.12
CA THR A 138 5.45 -3.23 6.79
C THR A 138 5.46 -3.64 5.31
N LEU A 139 6.63 -3.57 4.69
CA LEU A 139 6.92 -4.23 3.42
C LEU A 139 7.69 -5.53 3.69
N GLY A 140 7.18 -6.67 3.24
CA GLY A 140 7.75 -7.98 3.57
C GLY A 140 7.98 -8.90 2.37
N ALA A 141 9.13 -9.56 2.34
CA ALA A 141 9.41 -10.74 1.50
C ALA A 141 9.53 -11.97 2.40
N GLN A 142 8.70 -13.00 2.18
CA GLN A 142 8.71 -14.26 2.92
C GLN A 142 8.81 -15.47 1.98
N GLY A 143 9.41 -16.57 2.41
CA GLY A 143 9.57 -17.76 1.56
C GLY A 143 10.50 -17.47 0.39
N ASP A 144 10.42 -18.25 -0.68
CA ASP A 144 11.19 -18.00 -1.91
C ASP A 144 10.74 -16.77 -2.73
N SER A 145 10.15 -15.74 -2.09
CA SER A 145 9.63 -14.53 -2.73
C SER A 145 10.67 -13.41 -2.89
N TRP A 146 10.35 -12.43 -3.74
CA TRP A 146 11.28 -11.38 -4.13
C TRP A 146 10.62 -9.99 -4.20
N VAL A 147 11.18 -9.01 -3.50
CA VAL A 147 10.69 -7.62 -3.50
C VAL A 147 11.80 -6.68 -3.96
N GLU A 148 11.53 -5.83 -4.96
CA GLU A 148 12.42 -4.74 -5.38
C GLU A 148 11.86 -3.38 -4.96
N VAL A 149 12.66 -2.59 -4.24
CA VAL A 149 12.35 -1.22 -3.84
C VAL A 149 13.22 -0.25 -4.60
N ARG A 150 12.59 0.58 -5.44
CA ARG A 150 13.27 1.65 -6.20
C ARG A 150 12.85 3.03 -5.74
N GLY A 151 11.67 3.17 -5.14
CA GLY A 151 11.15 4.43 -4.61
C GLY A 151 9.98 4.19 -3.67
N GLY A 152 9.33 5.27 -3.27
CA GLY A 152 8.16 5.26 -2.38
C GLY A 152 8.50 5.58 -0.92
N THR A 153 7.48 5.63 -0.09
CA THR A 153 7.57 5.85 1.36
C THR A 153 7.02 4.65 2.12
N PHE A 154 7.62 4.36 3.26
CA PHE A 154 7.29 3.20 4.08
C PHE A 154 7.07 3.66 5.52
N GLY A 155 5.99 3.21 6.15
CA GLY A 155 5.65 3.65 7.50
C GLY A 155 6.41 2.92 8.60
N ASP A 156 6.55 1.61 8.47
CA ASP A 156 7.17 0.76 9.51
C ASP A 156 8.49 0.13 9.01
N ALA A 157 8.60 -1.19 9.10
CA ALA A 157 9.80 -1.95 8.80
C ALA A 157 9.81 -2.52 7.36
N LEU A 158 11.01 -2.81 6.89
CA LEU A 158 11.27 -3.55 5.67
C LEU A 158 11.87 -4.91 6.05
N VAL A 159 11.16 -5.99 5.76
CA VAL A 159 11.41 -7.29 6.35
C VAL A 159 11.67 -8.35 5.28
N ALA A 160 12.69 -9.16 5.49
CA ALA A 160 12.96 -10.37 4.72
C ALA A 160 13.05 -11.58 5.67
N THR A 161 12.21 -12.59 5.48
CA THR A 161 12.17 -13.79 6.33
C THR A 161 12.18 -15.05 5.48
N ASP A 162 12.65 -16.17 6.04
CA ASP A 162 12.49 -17.52 5.47
C ASP A 162 12.83 -17.56 3.97
N GLU A 163 14.10 -17.38 3.59
CA GLU A 163 14.56 -17.35 2.18
C GLU A 163 14.09 -16.13 1.35
N GLY A 164 13.24 -15.26 1.90
CA GLY A 164 12.72 -14.08 1.21
C GLY A 164 13.83 -13.09 0.86
N VAL A 165 13.73 -12.46 -0.31
CA VAL A 165 14.73 -11.50 -0.77
C VAL A 165 14.12 -10.12 -0.95
N LEU A 166 14.68 -9.13 -0.26
CA LEU A 166 14.36 -7.73 -0.42
C LEU A 166 15.56 -6.98 -1.01
N VAL A 167 15.40 -6.38 -2.18
CA VAL A 167 16.44 -5.63 -2.88
C VAL A 167 16.10 -4.14 -2.89
N ILE A 168 16.95 -3.32 -2.32
CA ILE A 168 16.73 -1.87 -2.17
C ILE A 168 17.74 -1.11 -3.04
N TYR A 169 17.21 -0.36 -4.00
CA TYR A 169 17.99 0.45 -4.94
C TYR A 169 18.07 1.91 -4.46
N GLY A 170 19.27 2.43 -4.28
CA GLY A 170 19.45 3.79 -3.76
C GLY A 170 20.91 4.22 -3.65
N ALA A 171 21.18 5.17 -2.77
CA ALA A 171 22.51 5.73 -2.52
C ALA A 171 22.64 6.17 -1.05
N ASN A 172 23.90 6.36 -0.62
CA ASN A 172 24.24 6.87 0.71
C ASN A 172 23.64 6.05 1.86
N PHE A 173 23.57 4.72 1.71
CA PHE A 173 23.02 3.86 2.73
C PHE A 173 23.86 3.85 4.01
N ALA A 174 23.20 3.88 5.15
CA ALA A 174 23.79 3.69 6.46
C ALA A 174 22.85 2.88 7.37
N ILE A 175 23.42 2.03 8.22
CA ILE A 175 22.71 1.29 9.27
C ILE A 175 23.13 1.89 10.61
N ASP A 176 22.16 2.35 11.39
CA ASP A 176 22.39 2.99 12.70
C ASP A 176 23.41 4.15 12.61
N GLY A 177 23.32 4.92 11.52
CA GLY A 177 24.21 6.05 11.23
C GLY A 177 25.59 5.68 10.69
N ASN A 178 25.92 4.38 10.55
CA ASN A 178 27.19 3.92 9.99
C ASN A 178 27.04 3.60 8.50
N PRO A 179 27.81 4.21 7.60
CA PRO A 179 27.73 3.93 6.17
C PRO A 179 27.96 2.44 5.85
N VAL A 180 27.13 1.88 4.96
CA VAL A 180 27.23 0.48 4.52
C VAL A 180 27.52 0.39 3.03
N PRO A 181 28.43 -0.50 2.59
CA PRO A 181 28.68 -0.72 1.17
C PRO A 181 27.51 -1.46 0.51
N PRO A 182 27.41 -1.44 -0.84
CA PRO A 182 26.44 -2.24 -1.58
C PRO A 182 26.67 -3.73 -1.35
N GLY A 183 25.59 -4.50 -1.34
CA GLY A 183 25.61 -5.94 -1.11
C GLY A 183 24.59 -6.39 -0.05
N PRO A 184 24.66 -7.67 0.35
CA PRO A 184 23.80 -8.19 1.40
C PRO A 184 24.17 -7.59 2.77
N ILE A 185 23.17 -7.31 3.61
CA ILE A 185 23.36 -6.91 5.00
C ILE A 185 23.04 -8.09 5.93
N ALA A 186 23.90 -8.30 6.94
CA ALA A 186 23.86 -9.50 7.78
C ALA A 186 22.92 -9.41 8.99
N ALA A 187 22.50 -8.20 9.36
CA ALA A 187 21.65 -7.94 10.53
C ALA A 187 20.80 -6.69 10.31
N GLY A 188 19.68 -6.62 11.03
CA GLY A 188 18.77 -5.48 11.02
C GLY A 188 19.30 -4.26 11.75
N GLY A 189 18.57 -3.15 11.64
CA GLY A 189 18.88 -1.86 12.25
C GLY A 189 18.11 -0.72 11.57
N GLN A 190 18.39 0.52 11.95
CA GLN A 190 17.78 1.68 11.29
C GLN A 190 18.49 1.95 9.96
N LEU A 191 17.84 1.61 8.84
CA LEU A 191 18.32 1.95 7.49
C LEU A 191 17.98 3.39 7.16
N THR A 192 19.03 4.17 6.92
CA THR A 192 18.93 5.51 6.34
C THR A 192 19.57 5.54 4.97
N GLY A 193 19.11 6.43 4.09
CA GLY A 193 19.70 6.63 2.78
C GLY A 193 18.79 7.42 1.84
N THR A 194 18.99 7.23 0.54
CA THR A 194 18.18 7.89 -0.48
C THR A 194 17.84 6.91 -1.60
N LEU A 195 16.55 6.76 -1.89
CA LEU A 195 16.03 5.98 -3.02
C LEU A 195 16.05 6.81 -4.31
N ARG A 196 15.42 6.30 -5.38
CA ARG A 196 15.25 7.05 -6.62
C ARG A 196 14.49 8.35 -6.38
N TYR A 197 14.77 9.36 -7.21
CA TYR A 197 14.17 10.71 -7.14
C TYR A 197 14.40 11.44 -5.82
N ASN A 198 15.53 11.16 -5.16
CA ASN A 198 15.91 11.77 -3.89
C ASN A 198 14.92 11.54 -2.74
N VAL A 199 14.15 10.45 -2.78
CA VAL A 199 13.23 10.09 -1.69
C VAL A 199 14.07 9.54 -0.53
N PRO A 200 14.02 10.14 0.67
CA PRO A 200 14.73 9.60 1.82
C PRO A 200 14.10 8.26 2.25
N ILE A 201 14.94 7.35 2.72
CA ILE A 201 14.49 6.16 3.45
C ILE A 201 15.02 6.28 4.88
N ASP A 202 14.16 5.95 5.84
CA ASP A 202 14.45 5.99 7.27
C ASP A 202 13.55 4.95 7.95
N ASN A 203 13.88 3.68 7.73
CA ASN A 203 13.05 2.55 8.14
C ASN A 203 13.89 1.50 8.87
N GLU A 204 13.26 0.82 9.82
CA GLU A 204 13.85 -0.39 10.37
C GLU A 204 13.96 -1.45 9.26
N VAL A 205 15.12 -2.07 9.12
CA VAL A 205 15.31 -3.24 8.27
C VAL A 205 15.53 -4.46 9.12
N GLU A 206 14.93 -5.57 8.75
CA GLU A 206 15.09 -6.84 9.45
C GLU A 206 15.27 -8.00 8.45
N ALA A 207 16.30 -8.82 8.69
CA ALA A 207 16.52 -10.07 7.99
C ALA A 207 16.53 -11.20 9.04
N THR A 208 15.61 -12.15 8.96
CA THR A 208 15.54 -13.29 9.89
C THR A 208 15.47 -14.63 9.16
N GLY A 209 15.84 -15.70 9.87
CA GLY A 209 15.98 -17.03 9.27
C GLY A 209 17.05 -17.01 8.17
N ASN A 210 16.65 -17.43 6.96
CA ASN A 210 17.47 -17.34 5.75
C ASN A 210 17.09 -16.15 4.85
N GLY A 211 16.28 -15.21 5.33
CA GLY A 211 15.90 -14.01 4.59
C GLY A 211 17.10 -13.11 4.30
N LEU A 212 17.04 -12.37 3.19
CA LEU A 212 18.15 -11.57 2.69
C LEU A 212 17.71 -10.16 2.29
N VAL A 213 18.33 -9.15 2.88
CA VAL A 213 18.22 -7.76 2.42
C VAL A 213 19.48 -7.39 1.63
N ILE A 214 19.31 -6.93 0.39
CA ILE A 214 20.40 -6.57 -0.53
C ILE A 214 20.30 -5.09 -0.87
N LEU A 215 21.37 -4.35 -0.60
CA LEU A 215 21.50 -2.95 -0.98
C LEU A 215 22.20 -2.84 -2.34
N VAL A 216 21.54 -2.20 -3.29
CA VAL A 216 22.09 -1.94 -4.63
C VAL A 216 22.29 -0.45 -4.80
N GLN A 217 23.55 -0.04 -4.96
CA GLN A 217 23.85 1.36 -5.18
C GLN A 217 23.58 1.73 -6.63
N THR A 218 22.72 2.73 -6.81
CA THR A 218 22.43 3.35 -8.09
C THR A 218 23.07 4.73 -8.10
N PRO A 219 23.76 5.12 -9.20
CA PRO A 219 24.24 6.48 -9.32
C PRO A 219 23.04 7.43 -9.29
N ILE A 220 23.11 8.45 -8.43
CA ILE A 220 22.12 9.53 -8.41
C ILE A 220 22.27 10.26 -9.73
N ILE A 221 21.40 9.96 -10.70
CA ILE A 221 21.32 10.70 -11.96
C ILE A 221 20.62 12.03 -11.61
N PRO A 222 21.31 13.18 -11.72
CA PRO A 222 20.67 14.47 -11.46
C PRO A 222 19.45 14.61 -12.36
N GLU A 223 18.36 15.15 -11.84
CA GLU A 223 17.20 15.44 -12.66
C GLU A 223 17.60 16.30 -13.87
N PRO A 224 16.92 16.16 -15.03
CA PRO A 224 17.28 16.89 -16.24
C PRO A 224 17.41 18.40 -16.03
N ALA A 225 16.61 18.98 -15.14
CA ALA A 225 16.68 20.38 -14.77
C ALA A 225 18.00 20.73 -14.05
N THR A 226 18.43 19.89 -13.11
CA THR A 226 19.72 20.04 -12.40
C THR A 226 20.89 19.90 -13.36
N ALA A 227 20.82 18.94 -14.28
CA ALA A 227 21.83 18.76 -15.31
C ALA A 227 21.90 19.99 -16.24
N LEU A 228 20.75 20.53 -16.65
CA LEU A 228 20.67 21.73 -17.50
C LEU A 228 21.20 22.97 -16.80
N LEU A 229 20.92 23.14 -15.50
CA LEU A 229 21.45 24.24 -14.70
C LEU A 229 22.98 24.17 -14.61
N LEU A 230 23.54 22.98 -14.37
CA LEU A 230 24.99 22.75 -14.35
C LEU A 230 25.65 23.12 -15.69
N ILE A 231 25.04 22.74 -16.81
CA ILE A 231 25.52 23.10 -18.16
C ILE A 231 25.47 24.62 -18.37
N THR A 232 24.41 25.28 -17.89
CA THR A 232 24.23 26.73 -18.04
C THR A 232 25.24 27.54 -17.21
N ILE A 233 25.54 27.09 -15.99
CA ILE A 233 26.55 27.75 -15.16
C ILE A 233 27.95 27.55 -15.76
N ALA A 234 28.24 26.35 -16.26
CA ALA A 234 29.52 26.05 -16.91
C ALA A 234 29.74 26.91 -18.17
N SER A 235 28.70 27.14 -18.98
CA SER A 235 28.80 27.97 -20.18
C SER A 235 28.96 29.46 -19.86
N CYS A 236 28.23 29.99 -18.86
CA CYS A 236 28.41 31.36 -18.39
C CYS A 236 29.80 31.61 -17.80
N GLY A 237 30.33 30.67 -17.01
CA GLY A 237 31.68 30.76 -16.45
C GLY A 237 32.78 30.79 -17.53
N LEU A 238 32.59 30.05 -18.62
CA LEU A 238 33.52 30.05 -19.75
C LEU A 238 33.44 31.35 -20.58
N ALA A 239 32.24 31.91 -20.75
CA ALA A 239 32.05 33.18 -21.46
C ALA A 239 32.70 34.37 -20.74
N MET A 240 32.72 34.37 -19.40
CA MET A 240 33.35 35.44 -18.60
C MET A 240 34.89 35.34 -18.52
N ARG A 241 35.50 34.27 -19.04
CA ARG A 241 36.96 34.08 -19.06
C ARG A 241 37.64 34.50 -20.37
N ARG A 242 36.89 35.10 -21.32
CA ARG A 242 37.41 35.69 -22.55
C ARG A 242 37.35 37.21 -22.46
#